data_AF-A0A8X6KI19-F1
#
_entry.id   AF-A0A8X6KI19-F1
#
_cell.length_a   1.000
_cell.length_b   1.000
_cell.length_c   1.000
_cell.angle_alpha   90.00
_cell.angle_beta   90.00
_cell.angle_gamma   90.00
#
_symmetry.space_group_name_H-M   'P 1'
#
loop_
_entity.id
_entity.type
_entity.pdbx_description
1 polymer ?
#
loop_
_entity_poly.entity_id
_entity_poly.type
_entity_poly.pdbx_seq_one_letter_code
_entity_poly.pdbx_strand_id
1 'polypeptide(L)'
;MLIYTQILRPTLIYACPIRGHAAYSNINIIERAQNLIIRTITKADWYIRNDDIRFALNLKTLREEIKKIAIKFFTNIDTHENRAIQRIENYPQNPLINRPRNILC
;
A
#
# COMPACT_ATOMS: atom_id res chain seq x y z
N MET A 1 3.62 -19.66 1.24
CA MET A 1 3.17 -18.26 1.03
C MET A 1 4.23 -17.40 0.30
N LEU A 2 5.11 -17.98 -0.53
CA LEU A 2 6.18 -17.25 -1.22
C LEU A 2 5.69 -16.43 -2.42
N ILE A 3 4.80 -17.00 -3.23
CA ILE A 3 4.32 -16.39 -4.49
C ILE A 3 3.62 -15.05 -4.23
N TYR A 4 2.73 -15.00 -3.24
CA TYR A 4 2.03 -13.77 -2.88
C TYR A 4 3.00 -12.68 -2.38
N THR A 5 3.93 -13.03 -1.49
CA THR A 5 4.93 -12.08 -1.00
C THR A 5 5.91 -11.63 -2.08
N GLN A 6 6.19 -12.46 -3.08
CA GLN A 6 7.13 -12.14 -4.15
C GLN A 6 6.50 -11.36 -5.30
N ILE A 7 5.21 -11.50 -5.57
CA ILE A 7 4.56 -10.76 -6.66
C ILE A 7 3.91 -9.49 -6.11
N LEU A 8 3.14 -9.62 -5.03
CA LEU A 8 2.34 -8.52 -4.54
C LEU A 8 3.21 -7.47 -3.85
N ARG A 9 4.11 -7.90 -2.97
CA ARG A 9 4.94 -7.00 -2.16
C ARG A 9 5.84 -6.06 -2.99
N PRO A 10 6.59 -6.48 -4.02
CA PRO A 10 7.35 -5.53 -4.83
C PRO A 10 6.45 -4.61 -5.65
N THR A 11 5.30 -5.09 -6.13
CA THR A 11 4.32 -4.24 -6.82
C THR A 11 3.82 -3.12 -5.89
N LEU A 12 3.58 -3.44 -4.62
CA LEU A 12 3.19 -2.47 -3.60
C LEU A 12 4.33 -1.53 -3.22
N ILE A 13 5.54 -2.04 -2.99
CA ILE A 13 6.71 -1.24 -2.65
C ILE A 13 7.02 -0.23 -3.76
N TYR A 14 6.95 -0.65 -5.01
CA TYR A 14 7.22 0.22 -6.14
C TYR A 14 6.12 1.27 -6.33
N ALA A 15 4.85 0.86 -6.21
CA ALA A 15 3.73 1.76 -6.43
C ALA A 15 3.50 2.73 -5.26
N CYS A 16 3.81 2.37 -4.01
CA CYS A 16 3.41 3.13 -2.82
C CYS A 16 4.01 4.55 -2.71
N PRO A 17 5.31 4.79 -2.93
CA PRO A 17 5.87 6.15 -2.89
C PRO A 17 5.28 7.06 -3.97
N ILE A 18 4.94 6.50 -5.14
CA ILE A 18 4.47 7.24 -6.32
C ILE A 18 2.94 7.40 -6.30
N ARG A 19 2.22 6.40 -5.83
CA ARG A 19 0.75 6.26 -5.87
C ARG A 19 0.09 6.20 -4.49
N GLY A 20 0.81 6.50 -3.41
CA GLY A 20 0.27 6.57 -2.04
C GLY A 20 -0.89 7.56 -1.85
N HIS A 21 -1.17 8.38 -2.87
CA HIS A 21 -2.30 9.29 -2.97
C HIS A 21 -3.42 8.81 -3.91
N ALA A 22 -3.56 7.50 -4.11
CA ALA A 22 -4.68 6.97 -4.88
C ALA A 22 -6.01 7.24 -4.15
N ALA A 23 -7.03 7.66 -4.89
CA ALA A 23 -8.39 7.80 -4.35
C ALA A 23 -8.88 6.47 -3.75
N TYR A 24 -9.74 6.54 -2.75
CA TYR A 24 -10.29 5.36 -2.06
C TYR A 24 -10.88 4.32 -3.03
N SER A 25 -11.55 4.78 -4.08
CA SER A 25 -12.08 3.93 -5.16
C SER A 25 -11.01 3.07 -5.84
N ASN A 26 -9.84 3.66 -6.15
CA ASN A 26 -8.73 2.97 -6.80
C ASN A 26 -8.08 1.94 -5.88
N ILE A 27 -7.93 2.29 -4.60
CA ILE A 27 -7.42 1.36 -3.58
C ILE A 27 -8.35 0.15 -3.46
N ASN A 28 -9.67 0.38 -3.43
CA ASN A 28 -10.66 -0.70 -3.37
C ASN A 28 -10.65 -1.61 -4.61
N ILE A 29 -10.28 -1.09 -5.78
CA ILE A 29 -10.10 -1.91 -6.99
C ILE A 29 -8.89 -2.83 -6.82
N ILE A 30 -7.78 -2.28 -6.32
CA ILE A 30 -6.54 -3.06 -6.08
C ILE A 30 -6.76 -4.12 -5.00
N GLU A 31 -7.43 -3.78 -3.89
CA GLU A 31 -7.77 -4.75 -2.84
C GLU A 31 -8.67 -5.88 -3.36
N ARG A 32 -9.64 -5.58 -4.23
CA ARG A 32 -10.47 -6.60 -4.86
C ARG A 32 -9.67 -7.55 -5.75
N ALA A 33 -8.75 -7.02 -6.56
CA ALA A 33 -7.87 -7.83 -7.40
C ALA A 33 -6.94 -8.73 -6.55
N GLN A 34 -6.38 -8.18 -5.48
CA GLN A 34 -5.56 -8.91 -4.52
C GLN A 34 -6.34 -10.05 -3.85
N ASN A 35 -7.56 -9.78 -3.37
CA ASN A 35 -8.42 -10.79 -2.75
C ASN A 35 -8.74 -11.92 -3.74
N LEU A 36 -8.99 -11.60 -5.02
CA LEU A 36 -9.21 -12.61 -6.06
C LEU A 36 -7.97 -13.51 -6.22
N ILE A 37 -6.78 -12.93 -6.36
CA ILE A 37 -5.52 -13.67 -6.50
C ILE A 37 -5.28 -14.58 -5.30
N ILE A 38 -5.48 -14.08 -4.08
CA ILE A 38 -5.31 -14.87 -2.85
C ILE A 38 -6.23 -16.10 -2.89
N ARG A 39 -7.51 -15.91 -3.22
CA ARG A 39 -8.48 -17.00 -3.32
C ARG A 39 -8.11 -18.03 -4.38
N THR A 40 -7.60 -17.59 -5.52
CA THR A 40 -7.12 -18.49 -6.58
C THR A 40 -5.93 -19.32 -6.11
N ILE A 41 -4.98 -18.71 -5.38
CA ILE A 41 -3.81 -19.41 -4.84
C ILE A 41 -4.20 -20.41 -3.76
N THR A 42 -5.10 -20.05 -2.85
CA THR A 42 -5.55 -20.92 -1.75
C THR A 42 -6.62 -21.92 -2.18
N LYS A 43 -7.15 -21.82 -3.40
CA LYS A 43 -8.30 -22.59 -3.88
C LYS A 43 -9.48 -22.52 -2.89
N ALA A 44 -9.75 -21.32 -2.37
CA ALA A 44 -10.79 -21.12 -1.36
C ALA A 44 -12.20 -21.10 -1.95
N ASP A 45 -13.10 -21.89 -1.37
CA ASP A 45 -14.51 -21.96 -1.73
C ASP A 45 -15.25 -20.65 -1.47
N TRP A 46 -16.28 -20.37 -2.28
CA TRP A 46 -17.03 -19.10 -2.30
C TRP A 46 -17.62 -18.68 -0.95
N TYR A 47 -17.97 -19.65 -0.08
CA TYR A 47 -18.57 -19.39 1.22
C TYR A 47 -17.57 -18.95 2.30
N ILE A 48 -16.26 -19.13 2.04
CA ILE A 48 -15.21 -18.70 2.97
C ILE A 48 -15.05 -17.18 2.87
N ARG A 49 -15.12 -16.48 4.01
CA ARG A 49 -14.95 -15.02 4.05
C ARG A 49 -13.51 -14.64 3.75
N ASN A 50 -13.33 -13.49 3.09
CA ASN A 50 -11.99 -12.99 2.76
C ASN A 50 -11.17 -12.71 4.03
N ASP A 51 -11.81 -12.27 5.12
CA ASP A 51 -11.14 -12.01 6.40
C ASP A 51 -10.58 -13.29 7.02
N ASP A 52 -11.33 -14.40 6.96
CA ASP A 52 -10.87 -15.70 7.46
C ASP A 52 -9.65 -16.21 6.68
N ILE A 53 -9.67 -16.06 5.34
CA ILE A 53 -8.54 -16.43 4.47
C ILE A 53 -7.31 -15.58 4.83
N ARG A 54 -7.50 -14.28 5.04
CA ARG A 54 -6.41 -13.36 5.40
C ARG A 54 -5.85 -13.66 6.79
N PHE A 55 -6.70 -13.97 7.76
CA PHE A 55 -6.31 -14.36 9.11
C PHE A 55 -5.52 -15.68 9.09
N ALA A 56 -6.02 -16.69 8.38
CA ALA A 56 -5.31 -17.97 8.20
C ALA A 56 -3.93 -17.82 7.54
N LEU A 57 -3.78 -16.84 6.64
CA LEU A 57 -2.52 -16.53 5.97
C LEU A 57 -1.66 -15.48 6.72
N ASN A 58 -2.11 -14.96 7.87
CA ASN A 58 -1.49 -13.85 8.60
C ASN A 58 -1.16 -12.62 7.71
N LEU A 59 -2.08 -12.26 6.81
CA LEU A 59 -1.92 -11.17 5.86
C LEU A 59 -2.50 -9.85 6.35
N LYS A 60 -1.67 -8.81 6.31
CA LYS A 60 -2.08 -7.42 6.54
C LYS A 60 -2.90 -6.85 5.40
N THR A 61 -3.70 -5.82 5.69
CA THR A 61 -4.47 -5.11 4.65
C THR A 61 -3.54 -4.36 3.71
N LEU A 62 -4.00 -4.13 2.48
CA LEU A 62 -3.25 -3.33 1.51
C LEU A 62 -2.94 -1.96 2.10
N ARG A 63 -3.95 -1.36 2.76
CA ARG A 63 -3.82 -0.08 3.46
C ARG A 63 -2.75 -0.12 4.56
N GLU A 64 -2.70 -1.16 5.38
CA GLU A 64 -1.66 -1.30 6.42
C GLU A 64 -0.26 -1.47 5.84
N GLU A 65 -0.11 -2.27 4.78
CA GLU A 65 1.18 -2.43 4.11
C GLU A 65 1.63 -1.13 3.45
N ILE A 66 0.73 -0.41 2.77
CA ILE A 66 0.99 0.92 2.20
C ILE A 66 1.42 1.89 3.30
N LYS A 67 0.69 1.97 4.41
CA LYS A 67 1.02 2.84 5.54
C LYS A 67 2.40 2.51 6.11
N LYS A 68 2.69 1.22 6.32
CA LYS A 68 3.99 0.76 6.81
C LYS A 68 5.14 1.14 5.87
N ILE A 69 4.93 0.96 4.57
CA ILE A 69 5.93 1.30 3.54
C ILE A 69 6.13 2.82 3.48
N ALA A 70 5.04 3.59 3.50
CA ALA A 70 5.09 5.05 3.48
C ALA A 70 5.86 5.60 4.68
N ILE A 71 5.53 5.15 5.89
CA ILE A 71 6.27 5.55 7.11
C ILE A 71 7.76 5.23 6.98
N LYS A 72 8.10 4.02 6.52
CA LYS A 72 9.49 3.61 6.30
C LYS A 72 10.18 4.49 5.25
N PHE A 73 9.48 4.88 4.19
CA PHE A 73 10.02 5.73 3.12
C PHE A 73 10.31 7.15 3.62
N PHE A 74 9.36 7.78 4.31
CA PHE A 74 9.54 9.15 4.82
C PHE A 74 10.61 9.21 5.93
N THR A 75 10.61 8.25 6.86
CA THR A 75 11.68 8.15 7.88
C THR A 75 13.06 7.94 7.26
N ASN A 76 13.15 7.19 6.16
CA ASN A 76 14.39 7.02 5.42
C ASN A 76 14.83 8.30 4.69
N ILE A 77 13.89 9.11 4.18
CA ILE A 77 14.21 10.42 3.56
C ILE A 77 14.80 11.37 4.60
N ASP A 78 14.19 11.44 5.78
CA ASP A 78 14.61 12.33 6.87
C ASP A 78 16.01 11.97 7.39
N THR A 79 16.35 10.68 7.40
CA THR A 79 17.64 10.16 7.87
C THR A 79 18.72 10.07 6.79
N HIS A 80 18.39 10.38 5.52
CA HIS A 80 19.29 10.15 4.40
C HIS A 80 20.47 11.14 4.38
N GLU A 81 21.71 10.69 4.16
CA GLU A 81 22.91 11.55 4.16
C GLU A 81 22.89 12.63 3.07
N ASN A 82 22.30 12.31 1.91
CA ASN A 82 22.20 13.23 0.78
C ASN A 82 21.20 14.37 1.05
N ARG A 83 21.71 15.60 1.20
CA ARG A 83 20.91 16.82 1.40
C ARG A 83 19.94 17.14 0.26
N ALA A 84 20.19 16.67 -0.96
CA ALA A 84 19.26 16.88 -2.07
C ALA A 84 17.96 16.09 -1.87
N ILE A 85 18.03 14.91 -1.25
CA ILE A 85 16.88 14.07 -0.93
C ILE A 85 16.09 14.66 0.23
N GLN A 86 16.77 15.19 1.25
CA GLN A 86 16.13 15.93 2.35
C GLN A 86 15.41 17.21 1.88
N ARG A 87 15.89 17.81 0.78
CA ARG A 87 15.29 19.01 0.16
C ARG A 87 14.10 18.72 -0.74
N ILE A 88 13.75 17.46 -0.98
CA ILE A 88 12.48 17.13 -1.66
C ILE A 88 11.38 17.65 -0.73
N GLU A 89 10.79 18.79 -1.08
CA GLU A 89 9.86 19.52 -0.24
C GLU A 89 8.83 18.58 0.40
N ASN A 90 8.72 18.63 1.73
CA ASN A 90 7.55 18.13 2.42
C ASN A 90 6.35 18.89 1.87
N TYR A 91 5.61 18.26 0.96
CA TYR A 91 4.48 18.89 0.29
C TYR A 91 3.51 19.42 1.35
N PRO A 92 3.27 20.75 1.41
CA PRO A 92 2.38 21.31 2.40
C PRO A 92 0.97 20.76 2.17
N GLN A 93 0.38 20.23 3.23
CA GLN A 93 -1.04 19.82 3.28
C GLN A 93 -1.90 21.08 3.22
N ASN A 94 -2.02 21.68 2.04
CA ASN A 94 -2.83 22.86 1.85
C ASN A 94 -4.19 22.45 1.28
N PRO A 95 -5.28 22.51 2.07
CA PRO A 95 -6.62 22.12 1.62
C PRO A 95 -7.19 23.04 0.52
N LEU A 96 -6.54 24.17 0.23
CA LEU A 96 -6.97 25.15 -0.78
C LEU A 96 -6.39 24.90 -2.18
N ILE A 97 -5.47 23.93 -2.34
CA ILE A 97 -4.91 23.57 -3.66
C ILE A 97 -5.85 22.58 -4.34
N ASN A 98 -6.27 22.84 -5.57
CA ASN A 98 -7.02 21.85 -6.36
C ASN A 98 -6.19 20.58 -6.53
N ARG A 99 -6.68 19.47 -5.96
CA ARG A 99 -5.97 18.21 -5.67
C ARG A 99 -4.96 18.35 -4.51
N PRO A 100 -5.44 18.67 -3.30
CA PRO A 100 -4.59 18.49 -2.14
C PRO A 100 -4.29 16.99 -2.10
N ARG A 101 -3.01 16.63 -2.10
CA ARG A 101 -2.56 15.23 -1.95
C ARG A 101 -2.88 14.78 -0.53
N ASN A 102 -4.17 14.60 -0.26
CA ASN A 102 -4.66 14.26 1.06
C ASN A 102 -4.29 12.81 1.35
N ILE A 103 -3.83 12.64 2.56
CA ILE A 103 -3.05 11.52 3.03
C ILE A 103 -3.97 10.33 3.31
N LEU A 104 -3.70 9.22 2.63
CA LEU A 104 -3.92 7.91 3.21
C LEU A 104 -2.55 7.38 3.66
N CYS A 105 -2.03 8.01 4.71
CA CYS A 105 -1.05 7.49 5.65
C CYS A 105 -1.65 7.64 7.05
#